data_AF-A0A923YZE2-F1
#
_entry.id   AF-A0A923YZE2-F1
#
_cell.length_a   1.000
_cell.length_b   1.000
_cell.length_c   1.000
_cell.angle_alpha   90.00
_cell.angle_beta   90.00
_cell.angle_gamma   90.00
#
_symmetry.space_group_name_H-M   'P 1'
#
loop_
_entity.id
_entity.type
_entity.pdbx_description
1 polymer ?
#
loop_
_entity_poly.entity_id
_entity_poly.type
_entity_poly.pdbx_seq_one_letter_code
_entity_poly.pdbx_strand_id
1 'polypeptide(L)'
;MENSNDNTLSKSSIWALLIYFILSFYHFGNTMMVYFFDYASFPAIHENKTTVFQVFNDRMFFVYTIPSILMVVSSVYLYFKNPEIISKRIIAIATLLGIISVATTLIFINPIHVSLISNGMTSEIENHLLSIAFYFQLVPAIFQMILVFYMLNIYTSNTKYFGRWLFILVFASLFYSKGTGSIESYVNYPFWSVIGNTDWLAYRNSGSALRFFGTFLIPAFLPILLSIPLFWWRPKAFPRYFIAIYWLANIWIFVITAIYFVPKIQLPLNEAYSTIAIDNLRTYDFPLRGTVVGFMEILLAWMFIKIGTQRFKESQL
;
A
#
# COMPACT_ATOMS: atom_id res chain seq x y z
N MET A 1 -28.18 0.33 -38.53
CA MET A 1 -27.18 1.21 -37.88
C MET A 1 -26.59 0.42 -36.73
N GLU A 2 -25.53 -0.35 -37.03
CA GLU A 2 -24.75 -1.05 -36.02
C GLU A 2 -24.06 -0.02 -35.15
N ASN A 3 -24.39 -0.01 -33.85
CA ASN A 3 -23.53 0.64 -32.86
C ASN A 3 -22.28 -0.25 -32.72
N SER A 4 -21.27 0.01 -33.55
CA SER A 4 -19.89 -0.34 -33.24
C SER A 4 -19.48 0.50 -32.02
N ASN A 5 -19.89 0.06 -30.83
CA ASN A 5 -19.28 0.50 -29.57
C ASN A 5 -17.86 -0.06 -29.57
N ASP A 6 -16.97 0.66 -30.26
CA ASP A 6 -15.54 0.42 -30.28
C ASP A 6 -15.00 0.60 -28.87
N ASN A 7 -15.02 -0.48 -28.08
CA ASN A 7 -14.45 -0.65 -26.73
C ASN A 7 -12.94 -0.33 -26.71
N THR A 8 -12.55 0.90 -27.02
CA THR A 8 -11.18 1.26 -27.36
C THR A 8 -10.52 1.94 -26.17
N LEU A 9 -9.44 1.31 -25.71
CA LEU A 9 -8.68 1.78 -24.57
C LEU A 9 -7.60 2.77 -25.03
N SER A 10 -7.76 4.08 -24.83
CA SER A 10 -6.72 5.04 -25.23
C SER A 10 -5.41 4.89 -24.44
N LYS A 11 -4.27 5.31 -25.02
CA LYS A 11 -2.98 5.37 -24.31
C LYS A 11 -3.06 6.18 -23.02
N SER A 12 -3.77 7.32 -23.05
CA SER A 12 -3.96 8.17 -21.86
C SER A 12 -4.77 7.45 -20.78
N SER A 13 -5.77 6.67 -21.17
CA SER A 13 -6.59 5.87 -20.26
C SER A 13 -5.80 4.74 -19.58
N ILE A 14 -4.83 4.13 -20.28
CA ILE A 14 -3.92 3.13 -19.68
C ILE A 14 -3.15 3.74 -18.51
N TRP A 15 -2.56 4.93 -18.71
CA TRP A 15 -1.80 5.62 -17.67
C TRP A 15 -2.69 6.09 -16.52
N ALA A 16 -3.88 6.62 -16.82
CA ALA A 16 -4.84 7.02 -15.80
C ALA A 16 -5.23 5.84 -14.88
N LEU A 17 -5.50 4.67 -15.47
CA LEU A 17 -5.81 3.45 -14.73
C LEU A 17 -4.61 2.96 -13.90
N LEU A 18 -3.40 2.96 -14.48
CA LEU A 18 -2.19 2.56 -13.76
C LEU A 18 -1.98 3.40 -12.50
N ILE A 19 -1.99 4.72 -12.63
CA ILE A 19 -1.76 5.66 -11.52
C ILE A 19 -2.85 5.46 -10.46
N TYR A 20 -4.11 5.41 -10.86
CA TYR A 20 -5.22 5.20 -9.95
C TYR A 20 -5.09 3.88 -9.17
N PHE A 21 -4.80 2.76 -9.84
CA PHE A 21 -4.66 1.46 -9.17
C PHE A 21 -3.49 1.42 -8.21
N ILE A 22 -2.32 1.95 -8.61
CA ILE A 22 -1.14 2.03 -7.73
C ILE A 22 -1.50 2.80 -6.46
N LEU A 23 -2.08 3.99 -6.60
CA LEU A 23 -2.40 4.85 -5.47
C LEU A 23 -3.50 4.26 -4.58
N SER A 24 -4.48 3.54 -5.14
CA SER A 24 -5.51 2.86 -4.34
C SER A 24 -4.95 1.74 -3.49
N PHE A 25 -4.11 0.85 -4.04
CA PHE A 25 -3.50 -0.22 -3.24
C PHE A 25 -2.52 0.35 -2.20
N TYR A 26 -1.72 1.34 -2.58
CA TYR A 26 -0.81 2.03 -1.67
C TYR A 26 -1.54 2.68 -0.50
N HIS A 27 -2.60 3.45 -0.77
CA HIS A 27 -3.45 4.08 0.25
C HIS A 27 -4.10 3.04 1.16
N PHE A 28 -4.59 1.95 0.59
CA PHE A 28 -5.19 0.87 1.37
C PHE A 28 -4.17 0.18 2.28
N GLY A 29 -2.96 -0.10 1.80
CA GLY A 29 -1.86 -0.63 2.61
C GLY A 29 -1.52 0.27 3.79
N ASN A 30 -1.30 1.55 3.52
CA ASN A 30 -1.10 2.56 4.55
C ASN A 30 -2.22 2.55 5.62
N THR A 31 -3.48 2.58 5.17
CA THR A 31 -4.65 2.62 6.06
C THR A 31 -4.70 1.42 6.98
N MET A 32 -4.44 0.23 6.42
CA MET A 32 -4.41 -1.01 7.19
C MET A 32 -3.29 -1.00 8.23
N MET A 33 -2.08 -0.55 7.86
CA MET A 33 -0.94 -0.52 8.76
C MET A 33 -1.18 0.43 9.94
N VAL A 34 -1.58 1.67 9.65
CA VAL A 34 -1.84 2.68 10.68
C VAL A 34 -2.97 2.24 11.62
N TYR A 35 -4.08 1.75 11.06
CA TYR A 35 -5.24 1.35 11.86
C TYR A 35 -4.97 0.14 12.75
N PHE A 36 -4.38 -0.93 12.21
CA PHE A 36 -4.24 -2.20 12.95
C PHE A 36 -2.97 -2.29 13.80
N PHE A 37 -1.95 -1.49 13.51
CA PHE A 37 -0.65 -1.57 14.18
C PHE A 37 -0.31 -0.30 14.96
N ASP A 38 -0.26 0.86 14.31
CA ASP A 38 0.21 2.10 14.95
C ASP A 38 -0.77 2.57 16.04
N TYR A 39 -2.05 2.70 15.71
CA TYR A 39 -3.07 3.12 16.69
C TYR A 39 -3.19 2.16 17.86
N ALA A 40 -3.02 0.86 17.62
CA ALA A 40 -3.02 -0.14 18.69
C ALA A 40 -1.79 -0.03 19.61
N SER A 41 -0.72 0.64 19.16
CA SER A 41 0.56 0.73 19.88
C SER A 41 0.77 2.08 20.57
N PHE A 42 0.10 3.13 20.13
CA PHE A 42 0.20 4.47 20.73
C PHE A 42 -0.19 4.57 22.21
N PRO A 43 -1.16 3.80 22.75
CA PRO A 43 -1.46 3.84 24.18
C PRO A 43 -0.28 3.44 25.07
N ALA A 44 0.70 2.72 24.54
CA ALA A 44 1.89 2.30 25.29
C ALA A 44 2.97 3.40 25.40
N ILE A 45 2.76 4.58 24.80
CA ILE A 45 3.75 5.66 24.76
C ILE A 45 3.45 6.70 25.85
N HIS A 46 4.28 6.74 26.88
CA HIS A 46 4.16 7.60 28.06
C HIS A 46 5.26 8.66 28.14
N GLU A 47 6.47 8.35 27.70
CA GLU A 47 7.61 9.24 27.63
C GLU A 47 7.77 9.86 26.24
N ASN A 48 8.37 11.06 26.19
CA ASN A 48 8.67 11.77 24.94
C ASN A 48 7.47 11.95 23.97
N LYS A 49 6.23 11.92 24.48
CA LYS A 49 4.99 11.95 23.69
C LYS A 49 5.01 13.05 22.63
N THR A 50 5.35 14.27 23.03
CA THR A 50 5.41 15.43 22.15
C THR A 50 6.32 15.17 20.95
N THR A 51 7.55 14.70 21.19
CA THR A 51 8.51 14.40 20.13
C THR A 51 8.06 13.24 19.25
N VAL A 52 7.57 12.15 19.85
CA VAL A 52 7.08 10.97 19.12
C VAL A 52 5.95 11.35 18.16
N PHE A 53 4.91 12.02 18.67
CA PHE A 53 3.74 12.36 17.86
C PHE A 53 4.02 13.49 16.87
N GLN A 54 4.97 14.39 17.16
CA GLN A 54 5.45 15.35 16.18
C GLN A 54 6.12 14.66 14.99
N VAL A 55 7.06 13.73 15.25
CA VAL A 55 7.70 12.95 14.17
C VAL A 55 6.68 12.13 13.40
N PHE A 56 5.73 11.49 14.09
CA PHE A 56 4.64 10.75 13.43
C PHE A 56 3.85 11.65 12.48
N ASN A 57 3.37 12.80 12.95
CA ASN A 57 2.55 13.73 12.15
C ASN A 57 3.29 14.27 10.93
N ASP A 58 4.53 14.72 11.13
CA ASP A 58 5.36 15.29 10.06
C ASP A 58 5.59 14.28 8.93
N ARG A 59 5.78 13.00 9.29
CA ARG A 59 6.01 11.93 8.31
C ARG A 59 4.72 11.43 7.66
N MET A 60 3.64 11.32 8.42
CA MET A 60 2.33 10.92 7.92
C MET A 60 1.83 11.84 6.81
N PHE A 61 2.13 13.14 6.87
CA PHE A 61 1.77 14.07 5.81
C PHE A 61 2.30 13.63 4.43
N PHE A 62 3.58 13.26 4.36
CA PHE A 62 4.21 12.87 3.09
C PHE A 62 3.86 11.44 2.66
N VAL A 63 3.79 10.51 3.61
CA VAL A 63 3.63 9.08 3.33
C VAL A 63 2.17 8.69 3.13
N TYR A 64 1.26 9.38 3.81
CA TYR A 64 -0.17 9.06 3.85
C TYR A 64 -1.04 10.15 3.20
N THR A 65 -0.93 11.40 3.68
CA THR A 65 -1.84 12.48 3.25
C THR A 65 -1.67 12.84 1.78
N ILE A 66 -0.45 13.11 1.31
CA ILE A 66 -0.20 13.46 -0.10
C ILE A 66 -0.66 12.33 -1.06
N PRO A 67 -0.26 11.05 -0.88
CA PRO A 67 -0.68 9.98 -1.78
C PRO A 67 -2.19 9.74 -1.78
N SER A 68 -2.86 9.93 -0.64
CA SER A 68 -4.32 9.79 -0.56
C SER A 68 -5.06 10.89 -1.34
N ILE A 69 -4.58 12.14 -1.28
CA ILE A 69 -5.09 13.23 -2.14
C ILE A 69 -4.83 12.90 -3.62
N LEU A 70 -3.63 12.45 -3.97
CA LEU A 70 -3.29 12.07 -5.34
C LEU A 70 -4.17 10.92 -5.84
N MET A 71 -4.53 9.96 -4.97
CA MET A 71 -5.46 8.88 -5.30
C MET A 71 -6.81 9.46 -5.75
N VAL A 72 -7.37 10.42 -4.99
CA VAL A 72 -8.64 11.08 -5.33
C VAL A 72 -8.52 11.92 -6.61
N VAL A 73 -7.44 12.68 -6.77
CA VAL A 73 -7.21 13.45 -8.00
C VAL A 73 -7.13 12.50 -9.20
N SER A 74 -6.45 11.36 -9.06
CA SER A 74 -6.34 10.36 -10.12
C SER A 74 -7.67 9.68 -10.45
N SER A 75 -8.55 9.46 -9.47
CA SER A 75 -9.88 8.87 -9.69
C SER A 75 -10.83 9.85 -10.36
N VAL A 76 -10.80 11.14 -9.97
CA VAL A 76 -11.52 12.22 -10.65
C VAL A 76 -11.03 12.36 -12.10
N TYR A 77 -9.71 12.34 -12.31
CA TYR A 77 -9.15 12.36 -13.66
C TYR A 77 -9.61 11.15 -14.49
N LEU A 78 -9.64 9.95 -13.89
CA LEU A 78 -10.14 8.73 -14.52
C LEU A 78 -11.62 8.84 -14.90
N TYR A 79 -12.44 9.47 -14.04
CA TYR A 79 -13.86 9.73 -14.31
C TYR A 79 -14.06 10.60 -15.57
N PHE A 80 -13.25 11.65 -15.72
CA PHE A 80 -13.28 12.50 -16.90
C PHE A 80 -12.70 11.82 -18.14
N LYS A 81 -11.69 10.97 -17.98
CA LYS A 81 -11.15 10.17 -19.09
C LYS A 81 -12.11 9.10 -19.59
N ASN A 82 -13.03 8.64 -18.73
CA ASN A 82 -14.12 7.74 -19.09
C ASN A 82 -13.66 6.59 -20.00
N PRO A 83 -12.71 5.72 -19.55
CA PRO A 83 -12.30 4.57 -20.34
C PRO A 83 -13.53 3.72 -20.64
N GLU A 84 -13.89 3.57 -21.91
CA GLU A 84 -15.16 2.95 -22.32
C GLU A 84 -15.32 1.52 -21.82
N ILE A 85 -14.21 0.81 -21.61
CA ILE A 85 -14.20 -0.54 -21.05
C ILE A 85 -14.75 -0.61 -19.61
N ILE A 86 -14.75 0.49 -18.85
CA ILE A 86 -15.19 0.55 -17.46
C ILE A 86 -16.37 1.51 -17.35
N SER A 87 -17.46 1.04 -16.74
CA SER A 87 -18.64 1.88 -16.52
C SER A 87 -18.31 3.13 -15.70
N LYS A 88 -18.70 4.29 -16.22
CA LYS A 88 -18.58 5.59 -15.53
C LYS A 88 -19.20 5.61 -14.14
N ARG A 89 -20.27 4.82 -13.92
CA ARG A 89 -20.92 4.67 -12.60
C ARG A 89 -19.98 4.02 -11.59
N ILE A 90 -19.21 3.02 -12.01
CA ILE A 90 -18.25 2.31 -11.14
C ILE A 90 -17.12 3.26 -10.74
N ILE A 91 -16.60 4.04 -11.70
CA ILE A 91 -15.57 5.04 -11.42
C ILE A 91 -16.12 6.11 -10.48
N ALA A 92 -17.37 6.56 -10.66
CA ALA A 92 -18.02 7.53 -9.78
C ALA A 92 -18.16 7.01 -8.34
N ILE A 93 -18.63 5.77 -8.16
CA ILE A 93 -18.78 5.16 -6.83
C ILE A 93 -17.40 5.00 -6.18
N ALA A 94 -16.40 4.50 -6.90
CA ALA A 94 -15.05 4.35 -6.38
C ALA A 94 -14.42 5.70 -6.00
N THR A 95 -14.68 6.74 -6.79
CA THR A 95 -14.25 8.12 -6.51
C THR A 95 -14.92 8.66 -5.26
N LEU A 96 -16.23 8.47 -5.10
CA LEU A 96 -16.96 8.90 -3.91
C LEU A 96 -16.45 8.22 -2.64
N LEU A 97 -16.21 6.91 -2.68
CA LEU A 97 -15.62 6.17 -1.56
C LEU A 97 -14.22 6.69 -1.20
N GLY A 98 -13.40 6.97 -2.21
CA GLY A 98 -12.09 7.61 -2.01
C GLY A 98 -12.20 8.99 -1.39
N ILE A 99 -13.13 9.83 -1.85
CA ILE A 99 -13.38 11.16 -1.28
C ILE A 99 -13.81 11.05 0.18
N ILE A 100 -14.72 10.13 0.53
CA ILE A 100 -15.14 9.93 1.92
C ILE A 100 -13.94 9.56 2.80
N SER A 101 -13.11 8.61 2.36
CA SER A 101 -11.90 8.18 3.09
C SER A 101 -10.89 9.31 3.28
N VAL A 102 -10.62 10.10 2.23
CA VAL A 102 -9.65 11.20 2.27
C VAL A 102 -10.18 12.41 3.04
N ALA A 103 -11.44 12.80 2.83
CA ALA A 103 -12.05 13.88 3.60
C ALA A 103 -12.07 13.55 5.09
N THR A 104 -12.36 12.30 5.44
CA THR A 104 -12.27 11.82 6.83
C THR A 104 -10.87 11.98 7.39
N THR A 105 -9.86 11.63 6.60
CA THR A 105 -8.45 11.79 6.96
C THR A 105 -8.14 13.26 7.27
N LEU A 106 -8.49 14.16 6.35
CA LEU A 106 -8.13 15.57 6.44
C LEU A 106 -8.89 16.33 7.53
N ILE A 107 -10.19 16.05 7.68
CA ILE A 107 -11.10 16.85 8.51
C ILE A 107 -11.17 16.32 9.95
N PHE A 108 -11.05 15.00 10.15
CA PHE A 108 -11.24 14.40 11.48
C PHE A 108 -9.95 13.76 12.01
N ILE A 109 -9.30 12.89 11.23
CA ILE A 109 -8.15 12.11 11.71
C ILE A 109 -6.91 12.99 11.90
N ASN A 110 -6.58 13.86 10.94
CA ASN A 110 -5.41 14.73 11.03
C ASN A 110 -5.48 15.69 12.24
N PRO A 111 -6.63 16.34 12.54
CA PRO A 111 -6.75 17.12 13.78
C PRO A 111 -6.56 16.28 15.05
N ILE A 112 -7.07 15.04 15.08
CA ILE A 112 -6.82 14.12 16.19
C ILE A 112 -5.32 13.83 16.30
N HIS A 113 -4.66 13.50 15.20
CA HIS A 113 -3.20 13.28 15.15
C HIS A 113 -2.41 14.47 15.70
N VAL A 114 -2.77 15.70 15.33
CA VAL A 114 -2.16 16.92 15.87
C VAL A 114 -2.37 17.02 17.39
N SER A 115 -3.57 16.72 17.87
CA SER A 115 -3.88 16.73 19.31
C SER A 115 -3.08 15.71 20.14
N LEU A 116 -2.56 14.63 19.51
CA LEU A 116 -1.72 13.65 20.19
C LEU A 116 -0.42 14.28 20.72
N ILE A 117 0.07 15.36 20.09
CA ILE A 117 1.30 16.05 20.52
C ILE A 117 1.15 16.61 21.94
N SER A 118 -0.02 17.17 22.27
CA SER A 118 -0.29 17.76 23.59
C SER A 118 -0.89 16.75 24.57
N ASN A 119 -1.75 15.86 24.09
CA ASN A 119 -2.60 15.05 24.95
C ASN A 119 -2.11 13.58 25.08
N GLY A 120 -1.27 13.13 24.15
CA GLY A 120 -1.00 11.71 23.95
C GLY A 120 -2.25 10.92 23.54
N MET A 121 -2.16 9.60 23.59
CA MET A 121 -3.25 8.68 23.26
C MET A 121 -4.04 8.30 24.53
N THR A 122 -5.03 9.11 24.90
CA THR A 122 -5.98 8.76 25.97
C THR A 122 -7.02 7.77 25.46
N SER A 123 -7.70 7.04 26.36
CA SER A 123 -8.76 6.10 25.95
C SER A 123 -9.92 6.77 25.22
N GLU A 124 -10.23 8.04 25.53
CA GLU A 124 -11.26 8.81 24.81
C GLU A 124 -10.81 9.11 23.38
N ILE A 125 -9.59 9.61 23.21
CA ILE A 125 -9.01 9.90 21.89
C ILE A 125 -8.90 8.61 21.07
N GLU A 126 -8.44 7.52 21.67
CA GLU A 126 -8.34 6.21 21.03
C GLU A 126 -9.69 5.73 20.51
N ASN A 127 -10.71 5.66 21.37
CA ASN A 127 -12.05 5.21 20.98
C ASN A 127 -12.64 6.06 19.86
N HIS A 128 -12.46 7.39 19.95
CA HIS A 128 -12.95 8.31 18.93
C HIS A 128 -12.22 8.11 17.59
N LEU A 129 -10.88 8.02 17.63
CA LEU A 129 -10.04 7.81 16.45
C LEU A 129 -10.34 6.48 15.75
N LEU A 130 -10.39 5.39 16.51
CA LEU A 130 -10.68 4.06 15.98
C LEU A 130 -12.08 4.00 15.38
N SER A 131 -13.08 4.60 16.02
CA SER A 131 -14.45 4.64 15.49
C SER A 131 -14.50 5.38 14.14
N ILE A 132 -13.98 6.61 14.08
CA ILE A 132 -14.00 7.40 12.84
C ILE A 132 -13.20 6.71 11.73
N ALA A 133 -12.00 6.23 12.05
CA ALA A 133 -11.15 5.53 11.09
C ALA A 133 -11.83 4.25 10.59
N PHE A 134 -12.50 3.48 11.45
CA PHE A 134 -13.20 2.28 11.03
C PHE A 134 -14.34 2.59 10.04
N TYR A 135 -15.29 3.43 10.46
CA TYR A 135 -16.53 3.64 9.70
C TYR A 135 -16.33 4.47 8.43
N PHE A 136 -15.43 5.45 8.46
CA PHE A 136 -15.34 6.44 7.39
C PHE A 136 -14.02 6.41 6.61
N GLN A 137 -13.02 5.63 7.05
CA GLN A 137 -11.78 5.44 6.31
C GLN A 137 -11.62 3.99 5.84
N LEU A 138 -11.67 3.02 6.76
CA LEU A 138 -11.41 1.61 6.48
C LEU A 138 -12.55 0.96 5.69
N VAL A 139 -13.80 1.05 6.16
CA VAL A 139 -14.96 0.46 5.46
C VAL A 139 -15.09 1.02 4.02
N PRO A 140 -15.04 2.34 3.78
CA PRO A 140 -15.05 2.88 2.43
C PRO A 140 -13.87 2.41 1.57
N ALA A 141 -12.66 2.33 2.15
CA ALA A 141 -11.49 1.83 1.44
C ALA A 141 -11.64 0.36 1.04
N ILE A 142 -12.22 -0.50 1.89
CA ILE A 142 -12.51 -1.90 1.55
C ILE A 142 -13.47 -1.99 0.35
N PHE A 143 -14.56 -1.23 0.37
CA PHE A 143 -15.49 -1.20 -0.76
C PHE A 143 -14.84 -0.63 -2.03
N GLN A 144 -14.01 0.41 -1.89
CA GLN A 144 -13.23 0.94 -3.02
C GLN A 144 -12.31 -0.14 -3.58
N MET A 145 -11.69 -0.96 -2.73
CA MET A 145 -10.81 -2.03 -3.18
C MET A 145 -11.54 -3.12 -3.95
N ILE A 146 -12.75 -3.49 -3.55
CA ILE A 146 -13.60 -4.42 -4.32
C ILE A 146 -13.82 -3.88 -5.74
N LEU A 147 -14.10 -2.59 -5.88
CA LEU A 147 -14.28 -1.95 -7.18
C LEU A 147 -12.96 -1.88 -7.98
N VAL A 148 -11.83 -1.62 -7.32
CA VAL A 148 -10.51 -1.63 -7.96
C VAL A 148 -10.16 -3.01 -8.51
N PHE A 149 -10.37 -4.08 -7.75
CA PHE A 149 -10.20 -5.46 -8.24
C PHE A 149 -11.13 -5.77 -9.41
N TYR A 150 -12.39 -5.32 -9.33
CA TYR A 150 -13.34 -5.48 -10.42
C TYR A 150 -12.89 -4.76 -11.70
N MET A 151 -12.47 -3.49 -11.59
CA MET A 151 -11.93 -2.71 -12.70
C MET A 151 -10.65 -3.31 -13.29
N LEU A 152 -9.76 -3.85 -12.45
CA LEU A 152 -8.56 -4.55 -12.89
C LEU A 152 -8.89 -5.84 -13.66
N ASN A 153 -9.87 -6.61 -13.18
CA ASN A 153 -10.35 -7.81 -13.86
C ASN A 153 -10.96 -7.50 -15.24
N ILE A 154 -11.68 -6.38 -15.35
CA ILE A 154 -12.14 -5.85 -16.65
C ILE A 154 -10.94 -5.45 -17.50
N TYR A 155 -10.02 -4.62 -17.00
CA TYR A 155 -8.87 -4.12 -17.75
C TYR A 155 -8.05 -5.25 -18.38
N THR A 156 -7.85 -6.34 -17.63
CA THR A 156 -7.06 -7.51 -18.02
C THR A 156 -7.86 -8.61 -18.72
N SER A 157 -9.13 -8.38 -19.07
CA SER A 157 -10.04 -9.41 -19.55
C SER A 157 -9.69 -10.06 -20.89
N ASN A 158 -8.82 -9.45 -21.69
CA ASN A 158 -8.28 -10.04 -22.93
C ASN A 158 -7.18 -11.09 -22.69
N THR A 159 -6.88 -11.38 -21.42
CA THR A 159 -5.87 -12.38 -21.02
C THR A 159 -6.55 -13.63 -20.45
N LYS A 160 -5.84 -14.77 -20.41
CA LYS A 160 -6.39 -16.02 -19.88
C LYS A 160 -6.77 -15.88 -18.40
N TYR A 161 -7.92 -16.43 -18.02
CA TYR A 161 -8.52 -16.29 -16.67
C TYR A 161 -7.54 -16.52 -15.52
N PHE A 162 -6.78 -17.63 -15.56
CA PHE A 162 -5.87 -17.98 -14.47
C PHE A 162 -4.67 -17.02 -14.38
N GLY A 163 -4.01 -16.76 -15.52
CA GLY A 163 -2.89 -15.81 -15.61
C GLY A 163 -3.27 -14.38 -15.23
N ARG A 164 -4.49 -13.99 -15.57
CA ARG A 164 -5.08 -12.71 -15.19
C ARG A 164 -5.10 -12.51 -13.69
N TRP A 165 -5.70 -13.45 -12.96
CA TRP A 165 -5.83 -13.34 -11.51
C TRP A 165 -4.48 -13.44 -10.79
N LEU A 166 -3.57 -14.27 -11.28
CA LEU A 166 -2.19 -14.29 -10.78
C LEU A 166 -1.52 -12.92 -10.91
N PHE A 167 -1.64 -12.28 -12.08
CA PHE A 167 -1.09 -10.94 -12.29
C PHE A 167 -1.76 -9.89 -11.38
N ILE A 168 -3.09 -9.89 -11.29
CA ILE A 168 -3.85 -8.96 -10.44
C ILE A 168 -3.42 -9.09 -8.98
N LEU A 169 -3.29 -10.31 -8.46
CA LEU A 169 -2.90 -10.53 -7.07
C LEU A 169 -1.46 -10.11 -6.81
N VAL A 170 -0.51 -10.43 -7.72
CA VAL A 170 0.88 -9.95 -7.60
C VAL A 170 0.95 -8.42 -7.64
N PHE A 171 0.21 -7.79 -8.55
CA PHE A 171 0.13 -6.33 -8.67
C PHE A 171 -0.45 -5.69 -7.41
N ALA A 172 -1.59 -6.20 -6.92
CA ALA A 172 -2.23 -5.72 -5.70
C ALA A 172 -1.30 -5.85 -4.50
N SER A 173 -0.71 -7.03 -4.30
CA SER A 173 0.19 -7.32 -3.19
C SER A 173 1.42 -6.42 -3.18
N LEU A 174 2.04 -6.13 -4.33
CA LEU A 174 3.21 -5.25 -4.38
C LEU A 174 2.87 -3.83 -3.90
N PHE A 175 1.87 -3.20 -4.53
CA PHE A 175 1.56 -1.80 -4.23
C PHE A 175 0.90 -1.63 -2.85
N TYR A 176 0.15 -2.63 -2.39
CA TYR A 176 -0.32 -2.71 -1.01
C TYR A 176 0.86 -2.77 -0.03
N SER A 177 1.82 -3.68 -0.27
CA SER A 177 2.99 -3.84 0.60
C SER A 177 3.93 -2.62 0.54
N LYS A 178 3.92 -1.89 -0.56
CA LYS A 178 4.60 -0.59 -0.65
C LYS A 178 3.98 0.42 0.31
N GLY A 179 2.65 0.48 0.41
CA GLY A 179 1.97 1.30 1.39
C GLY A 179 2.39 0.92 2.81
N THR A 180 2.13 -0.33 3.21
CA THR A 180 2.46 -0.79 4.57
C THR A 180 3.95 -0.63 4.90
N GLY A 181 4.85 -0.94 3.96
CA GLY A 181 6.29 -0.78 4.13
C GLY A 181 6.74 0.68 4.19
N SER A 182 5.99 1.61 3.62
CA SER A 182 6.31 3.04 3.73
C SER A 182 5.95 3.60 5.11
N ILE A 183 4.87 3.11 5.74
CA ILE A 183 4.59 3.42 7.15
C ILE A 183 5.74 2.92 8.04
N GLU A 184 6.15 1.66 7.88
CA GLU A 184 7.27 1.11 8.64
C GLU A 184 8.55 1.94 8.49
N SER A 185 9.01 2.11 7.24
CA SER A 185 10.32 2.67 6.96
C SER A 185 10.42 4.19 7.12
N TYR A 186 9.35 4.93 6.80
CA TYR A 186 9.36 6.40 6.79
C TYR A 186 8.63 7.04 7.97
N VAL A 187 7.79 6.30 8.69
CA VAL A 187 7.06 6.81 9.86
C VAL A 187 7.59 6.13 11.11
N ASN A 188 7.47 4.80 11.19
CA ASN A 188 7.78 4.03 12.39
C ASN A 188 9.27 4.06 12.74
N TYR A 189 10.17 3.72 11.82
CA TYR A 189 11.61 3.71 12.14
C TYR A 189 12.13 5.08 12.63
N PRO A 190 11.72 6.23 12.04
CA PRO A 190 12.05 7.53 12.59
C PRO A 190 11.53 7.76 14.01
N PHE A 191 10.25 7.52 14.32
CA PHE A 191 9.79 7.80 15.67
C PHE A 191 10.24 6.75 16.69
N TRP A 192 10.56 5.51 16.27
CA TRP A 192 11.20 4.50 17.14
C TRP A 192 12.48 5.03 17.77
N SER A 193 13.24 5.88 17.05
CA SER A 193 14.48 6.48 17.57
C SER A 193 14.27 7.48 18.72
N VAL A 194 13.02 7.90 18.99
CA VAL A 194 12.67 8.87 20.03
C VAL A 194 11.68 8.33 21.06
N ILE A 195 11.23 7.08 20.93
CA ILE A 195 10.45 6.39 21.98
C ILE A 195 11.33 6.23 23.23
N GLY A 196 10.73 6.42 24.41
CA GLY A 196 11.41 6.18 25.68
C GLY A 196 11.79 4.71 25.85
N ASN A 197 12.98 4.44 26.39
CA ASN A 197 13.46 3.07 26.61
C ASN A 197 12.50 2.25 27.48
N THR A 198 11.86 2.89 28.47
CA THR A 198 10.89 2.30 29.38
C THR A 198 9.60 1.85 28.68
N ASP A 199 9.16 2.59 27.67
CA ASP A 199 7.96 2.28 26.89
C ASP A 199 8.21 1.27 25.76
N TRP A 200 9.47 1.10 25.35
CA TRP A 200 9.82 0.36 24.13
C TRP A 200 9.19 -1.03 24.05
N LEU A 201 9.33 -1.86 25.08
CA LEU A 201 8.80 -3.23 25.04
C LEU A 201 7.27 -3.26 25.09
N ALA A 202 6.64 -2.33 25.80
CA ALA A 202 5.18 -2.23 25.82
C ALA A 202 4.66 -1.82 24.43
N TYR A 203 5.27 -0.80 23.81
CA TYR A 203 4.97 -0.36 22.45
C TYR A 203 5.26 -1.43 21.39
N ARG A 204 6.38 -2.16 21.52
CA ARG A 204 6.78 -3.17 20.54
C ARG A 204 5.82 -4.36 20.54
N ASN A 205 5.31 -4.72 21.71
CA ASN A 205 4.45 -5.90 21.92
C ASN A 205 2.95 -5.60 21.90
N SER A 206 2.52 -4.33 21.93
CA SER A 206 1.11 -3.93 21.84
C SER A 206 0.48 -4.25 20.49
N GLY A 207 1.28 -4.19 19.42
CA GLY A 207 0.89 -4.70 18.12
C GLY A 207 0.81 -6.22 18.14
N SER A 208 -0.39 -6.80 18.06
CA SER A 208 -0.55 -8.25 17.94
C SER A 208 0.29 -8.79 16.79
N ALA A 209 1.20 -9.72 17.09
CA ALA A 209 2.05 -10.36 16.07
C ALA A 209 1.22 -10.96 14.92
N LEU A 210 0.02 -11.47 15.23
CA LEU A 210 -0.92 -11.98 14.23
C LEU A 210 -1.43 -10.88 13.30
N ARG A 211 -1.74 -9.68 13.83
CA ARG A 211 -2.17 -8.53 13.02
C ARG A 211 -1.04 -8.03 12.12
N PHE A 212 0.17 -7.91 12.66
CA PHE A 212 1.34 -7.55 11.86
C PHE A 212 1.61 -8.58 10.77
N PHE A 213 1.56 -9.88 11.10
CA PHE A 213 1.75 -10.95 10.14
C PHE A 213 0.71 -10.90 9.01
N GLY A 214 -0.58 -10.75 9.35
CA GLY A 214 -1.67 -10.70 8.36
C GLY A 214 -1.66 -9.42 7.52
N THR A 215 -1.35 -8.28 8.12
CA THR A 215 -1.40 -6.96 7.47
C THR A 215 -0.13 -6.67 6.67
N PHE A 216 1.03 -7.10 7.12
CA PHE A 216 2.31 -6.75 6.51
C PHE A 216 2.97 -7.95 5.82
N LEU A 217 3.23 -9.03 6.56
CA LEU A 217 4.10 -10.11 6.09
C LEU A 217 3.45 -10.98 5.00
N ILE A 218 2.18 -11.39 5.17
CA ILE A 218 1.50 -12.20 4.16
C ILE A 218 1.47 -11.47 2.80
N PRO A 219 0.97 -10.21 2.71
CA PRO A 219 0.93 -9.52 1.43
C PRO A 219 2.32 -9.27 0.83
N ALA A 220 3.35 -9.04 1.66
CA ALA A 220 4.72 -8.78 1.19
C ALA A 220 5.38 -10.02 0.57
N PHE A 221 5.11 -11.22 1.10
CA PHE A 221 5.73 -12.46 0.62
C PHE A 221 4.85 -13.32 -0.28
N LEU A 222 3.54 -13.04 -0.33
CA LEU A 222 2.62 -13.70 -1.26
C LEU A 222 3.09 -13.62 -2.73
N PRO A 223 3.67 -12.50 -3.24
CA PRO A 223 4.21 -12.42 -4.59
C PRO A 223 5.29 -13.47 -4.91
N ILE A 224 6.08 -13.95 -3.95
CA ILE A 224 7.09 -15.01 -4.19
C ILE A 224 6.39 -16.27 -4.69
N LEU A 225 5.34 -16.68 -3.96
CA LEU A 225 4.58 -17.89 -4.25
C LEU A 225 3.76 -17.73 -5.53
N LEU A 226 3.14 -16.57 -5.76
CA LEU A 226 2.32 -16.31 -6.94
C LEU A 226 3.12 -16.13 -8.23
N SER A 227 4.36 -15.66 -8.13
CA SER A 227 5.21 -15.45 -9.31
C SER A 227 5.64 -16.76 -9.97
N ILE A 228 5.72 -17.84 -9.19
CA ILE A 228 6.02 -19.19 -9.68
C ILE A 228 5.00 -19.61 -10.73
N PRO A 229 3.70 -19.80 -10.43
CA PRO A 229 2.70 -20.11 -11.45
C PRO A 229 2.58 -19.00 -12.51
N LEU A 230 2.73 -17.73 -12.14
CA LEU A 230 2.65 -16.63 -13.10
C LEU A 230 3.69 -16.77 -14.22
N PHE A 231 4.86 -17.34 -13.96
CA PHE A 231 5.88 -17.58 -14.99
C PHE A 231 5.35 -18.37 -16.20
N TRP A 232 4.61 -19.46 -15.94
CA TRP A 232 4.04 -20.30 -16.99
C TRP A 232 2.72 -19.76 -17.54
N TRP A 233 1.86 -19.23 -16.68
CA TRP A 233 0.49 -18.84 -17.05
C TRP A 233 0.27 -17.35 -17.29
N ARG A 234 1.32 -16.52 -17.24
CA ARG A 234 1.24 -15.07 -17.48
C ARG A 234 0.43 -14.66 -18.72
N PRO A 235 -0.15 -13.45 -18.71
CA PRO A 235 -0.51 -12.74 -19.93
C PRO A 235 0.60 -12.77 -20.98
N LYS A 236 0.24 -13.02 -22.25
CA LYS A 236 1.19 -13.03 -23.38
C LYS A 236 1.78 -11.65 -23.70
N ALA A 237 1.18 -10.59 -23.16
CA ALA A 237 1.59 -9.20 -23.34
C ALA A 237 3.05 -8.93 -22.94
N PHE A 238 3.59 -9.71 -22.00
CA PHE A 238 4.94 -9.56 -21.51
C PHE A 238 5.72 -10.90 -21.53
N PRO A 239 7.04 -10.85 -21.70
CA PRO A 239 7.86 -12.05 -21.83
C PRO A 239 8.17 -12.72 -20.47
N ARG A 240 8.65 -13.97 -20.49
CA ARG A 240 8.94 -14.74 -19.26
C ARG A 240 10.00 -14.09 -18.38
N TYR A 241 11.00 -13.45 -18.97
CA TYR A 241 12.11 -12.87 -18.22
C TYR A 241 11.67 -11.72 -17.32
N PHE A 242 10.56 -11.03 -17.63
CA PHE A 242 9.96 -10.03 -16.73
C PHE A 242 9.56 -10.67 -15.39
N ILE A 243 8.92 -11.85 -15.43
CA ILE A 243 8.55 -12.59 -14.21
C ILE A 243 9.78 -13.17 -13.50
N ALA A 244 10.75 -13.68 -14.25
CA ALA A 244 11.99 -14.21 -13.66
C ALA A 244 12.76 -13.12 -12.88
N ILE A 245 12.94 -11.95 -13.49
CA ILE A 245 13.61 -10.80 -12.87
C ILE A 245 12.82 -10.33 -11.63
N TYR A 246 11.49 -10.20 -11.76
CA TYR A 246 10.63 -9.86 -10.62
C TYR A 246 10.76 -10.86 -9.47
N TRP A 247 10.76 -12.16 -9.78
CA TRP A 247 10.88 -13.21 -8.78
C TRP A 247 12.25 -13.18 -8.09
N LEU A 248 13.35 -13.05 -8.85
CA LEU A 248 14.69 -12.91 -8.28
C LEU A 248 14.82 -11.70 -7.35
N ALA A 249 14.20 -10.57 -7.69
CA ALA A 249 14.16 -9.39 -6.84
C ALA A 249 13.40 -9.66 -5.51
N ASN A 250 12.29 -10.40 -5.55
CA ASN A 250 11.60 -10.82 -4.32
C ASN A 250 12.45 -11.79 -3.48
N ILE A 251 13.13 -12.75 -4.12
CA ILE A 251 14.04 -13.68 -3.42
C ILE A 251 15.16 -12.91 -2.73
N TRP A 252 15.72 -11.88 -3.37
CA TRP A 252 16.69 -11.00 -2.73
C TRP A 252 16.12 -10.36 -1.46
N ILE A 253 14.94 -9.74 -1.53
CA ILE A 253 14.28 -9.11 -0.37
C ILE A 253 14.05 -10.13 0.75
N PHE A 254 13.60 -11.33 0.40
CA PHE A 254 13.39 -12.42 1.36
C PHE A 254 14.71 -12.83 2.03
N VAL A 255 15.74 -13.10 1.25
CA VAL A 255 17.05 -13.55 1.74
C VAL A 255 17.66 -12.49 2.66
N ILE A 256 17.74 -11.22 2.23
CA ILE A 256 18.33 -10.16 3.07
C ILE A 256 17.50 -9.95 4.34
N THR A 257 16.18 -10.10 4.26
CA THR A 257 15.32 -10.05 5.45
C THR A 257 15.61 -11.19 6.42
N ALA A 258 15.71 -12.42 5.91
CA ALA A 258 15.93 -13.62 6.72
C ALA A 258 17.34 -13.68 7.35
N ILE A 259 18.38 -13.19 6.67
CA ILE A 259 19.77 -13.31 7.16
C ILE A 259 20.27 -12.07 7.92
N TYR A 260 19.69 -10.90 7.66
CA TYR A 260 20.15 -9.63 8.23
C TYR A 260 19.06 -8.96 9.06
N PHE A 261 17.96 -8.52 8.46
CA PHE A 261 16.97 -7.69 9.16
C PHE A 261 16.28 -8.42 10.32
N VAL A 262 15.85 -9.68 10.13
CA VAL A 262 15.20 -10.43 11.20
C VAL A 262 16.17 -10.74 12.35
N PRO A 263 17.26 -11.50 12.12
CA PRO A 263 18.09 -11.97 13.23
C PRO A 263 18.94 -10.88 13.87
N LYS A 264 19.45 -9.91 13.10
CA LYS A 264 20.40 -8.91 13.62
C LYS A 264 19.75 -7.62 14.08
N ILE A 265 18.49 -7.40 13.72
CA ILE A 265 17.81 -6.15 14.03
C ILE A 265 16.47 -6.41 14.73
N GLN A 266 15.52 -7.09 14.06
CA GLN A 266 14.15 -7.23 14.59
C GLN A 266 14.11 -8.09 15.86
N LEU A 267 14.86 -9.20 15.93
CA LEU A 267 14.92 -10.03 17.15
C LEU A 267 15.51 -9.27 18.34
N PRO A 268 16.69 -8.62 18.25
CA PRO A 268 17.19 -7.76 19.32
C PRO A 268 16.20 -6.66 19.74
N LEU A 269 15.52 -6.06 18.78
CA LEU A 269 14.50 -5.03 19.03
C LEU A 269 13.23 -5.57 19.71
N ASN A 270 12.96 -6.87 19.65
CA ASN A 270 11.87 -7.48 20.42
C ASN A 270 12.28 -7.75 21.88
N GLU A 271 13.57 -7.79 22.18
CA GLU A 271 14.11 -8.08 23.51
C GLU A 271 14.44 -6.82 24.30
N ALA A 272 14.95 -5.78 23.64
CA ALA A 272 15.31 -4.51 24.28
C ALA A 272 15.32 -3.34 23.30
N TYR A 273 15.25 -2.12 23.85
CA TYR A 273 15.48 -0.91 23.06
C TYR A 273 16.94 -0.86 22.59
N SER A 274 17.15 -0.54 21.31
CA SER A 274 18.50 -0.41 20.76
C SER A 274 18.53 0.65 19.66
N THR A 275 19.12 1.80 19.99
CA THR A 275 19.34 2.89 19.04
C THR A 275 20.22 2.44 17.87
N ILE A 276 21.24 1.63 18.14
CA ILE A 276 22.11 1.05 17.10
C ILE A 276 21.32 0.20 16.11
N ALA A 277 20.40 -0.65 16.60
CA ALA A 277 19.58 -1.47 15.71
C ALA A 277 18.58 -0.62 14.91
N ILE A 278 17.97 0.40 15.53
CA ILE A 278 17.07 1.34 14.84
C ILE A 278 17.82 2.15 13.78
N ASP A 279 19.02 2.65 14.08
CA ASP A 279 19.82 3.39 13.11
C ASP A 279 20.31 2.51 11.96
N ASN A 280 20.62 1.24 12.23
CA ASN A 280 20.90 0.26 11.19
C ASN A 280 19.67 0.03 10.29
N LEU A 281 18.44 -0.05 10.84
CA LEU A 281 17.23 -0.10 10.01
C LEU A 281 17.14 1.12 9.10
N ARG A 282 17.23 2.32 9.66
CA ARG A 282 17.10 3.58 8.91
C ARG A 282 18.16 3.73 7.83
N THR A 283 19.37 3.24 8.08
CA THR A 283 20.50 3.35 7.16
C THR A 283 20.44 2.31 6.05
N TYR A 284 20.12 1.05 6.38
CA TYR A 284 20.29 -0.07 5.46
C TYR A 284 18.99 -0.55 4.81
N ASP A 285 17.81 -0.22 5.36
CA ASP A 285 16.54 -0.69 4.82
C ASP A 285 16.30 -0.21 3.38
N PHE A 286 16.40 1.11 3.17
CA PHE A 286 16.16 1.67 1.84
C PHE A 286 17.18 1.18 0.79
N PRO A 287 18.51 1.24 1.04
CA PRO A 287 19.48 0.75 0.06
C PRO A 287 19.35 -0.74 -0.28
N LEU A 288 19.08 -1.60 0.72
CA LEU A 288 19.08 -3.06 0.52
C LEU A 288 17.73 -3.64 0.08
N ARG A 289 16.62 -3.04 0.53
CA ARG A 289 15.25 -3.51 0.23
C ARG A 289 14.47 -2.48 -0.57
N GLY A 290 14.48 -1.21 -0.15
CA GLY A 290 13.70 -0.14 -0.79
C GLY A 290 14.01 0.08 -2.28
N THR A 291 15.29 0.05 -2.67
CA THR A 291 15.73 0.17 -4.08
C THR A 291 15.20 -0.97 -4.93
N VAL A 292 15.22 -2.20 -4.41
CA VAL A 292 14.76 -3.41 -5.09
C VAL A 292 13.23 -3.40 -5.23
N VAL A 293 12.52 -2.95 -4.20
CA VAL A 293 11.06 -2.72 -4.26
C VAL A 293 10.74 -1.68 -5.34
N GLY A 294 11.44 -0.55 -5.39
CA GLY A 294 11.23 0.47 -6.43
C GLY A 294 11.46 -0.05 -7.84
N PHE A 295 12.47 -0.90 -8.04
CA PHE A 295 12.68 -1.59 -9.31
C PHE A 295 11.52 -2.54 -9.67
N MET A 296 11.02 -3.30 -8.70
CA MET A 296 9.87 -4.18 -8.87
C MET A 296 8.59 -3.41 -9.24
N GLU A 297 8.37 -2.24 -8.67
CA GLU A 297 7.25 -1.34 -8.99
C GLU A 297 7.27 -0.91 -10.45
N ILE A 298 8.44 -0.43 -10.91
CA ILE A 298 8.63 -0.03 -12.32
C ILE A 298 8.35 -1.22 -13.25
N LEU A 299 8.85 -2.40 -12.89
CA LEU A 299 8.69 -3.61 -13.70
C LEU A 299 7.22 -4.06 -13.79
N LEU A 300 6.47 -4.09 -12.68
CA LEU A 300 5.04 -4.41 -12.71
C LEU A 300 4.20 -3.33 -13.40
N ALA A 301 4.51 -2.05 -13.21
CA ALA A 301 3.89 -0.96 -13.96
C ALA A 301 4.10 -1.15 -15.47
N TRP A 302 5.29 -1.58 -15.88
CA TRP A 302 5.57 -1.86 -17.28
C TRP A 302 4.77 -3.06 -17.81
N MET A 303 4.66 -4.15 -17.04
CA MET A 303 3.80 -5.28 -17.39
C MET A 303 2.34 -4.86 -17.56
N PHE A 304 1.84 -4.01 -16.65
CA PHE A 304 0.49 -3.45 -16.73
C PHE A 304 0.28 -2.68 -18.04
N ILE A 305 1.22 -1.79 -18.40
CA ILE A 305 1.14 -1.00 -19.64
C ILE A 305 1.19 -1.90 -20.88
N LYS A 306 2.01 -2.97 -20.86
CA LYS A 306 2.07 -3.95 -21.95
C LYS A 306 0.72 -4.63 -22.17
N ILE A 307 0.01 -5.02 -21.12
CA ILE A 307 -1.34 -5.61 -21.22
C ILE A 307 -2.30 -4.61 -21.88
N GLY A 308 -2.35 -3.37 -21.40
CA GLY A 308 -3.23 -2.34 -21.97
C GLY A 308 -2.90 -2.00 -23.42
N THR A 309 -1.62 -1.93 -23.75
CA THR A 309 -1.16 -1.64 -25.11
C THR A 309 -1.53 -2.78 -26.07
N GLN A 310 -1.41 -4.04 -25.63
CA GLN A 310 -1.87 -5.18 -26.43
C GLN A 310 -3.37 -5.07 -26.70
N ARG A 311 -4.17 -4.81 -25.66
CA ARG A 311 -5.62 -4.65 -25.80
C ARG A 311 -6.01 -3.52 -26.74
N PHE A 312 -5.34 -2.37 -26.62
CA PHE A 312 -5.56 -1.24 -27.52
C PHE A 312 -5.30 -1.60 -28.99
N LYS A 313 -4.23 -2.36 -29.27
CA LYS A 313 -3.95 -2.84 -30.63
C LYS A 313 -5.01 -3.83 -31.13
N GLU A 314 -5.46 -4.73 -30.27
CA GLU A 314 -6.52 -5.70 -30.60
C GLU A 314 -7.85 -5.02 -30.91
N SER A 315 -8.16 -3.86 -30.28
CA SER A 315 -9.37 -3.08 -30.58
C SER A 315 -9.30 -2.25 -31.87
N GLN A 316 -8.15 -2.21 -32.55
CA GLN A 316 -7.97 -1.49 -33.83
C GLN A 316 -7.93 -2.42 -35.06
N LEU A 317 -8.03 -3.74 -34.85
CA LEU A 317 -8.00 -4.78 -35.87
C LEU A 317 -9.42 -5.28 -36.16
#